data_AF-A0AAJ1ZEP3-F1
#
_entry.id   AF-A0AAJ1ZEP3-F1
#
_cell.length_a   1.000
_cell.length_b   1.000
_cell.length_c   1.000
_cell.angle_alpha   90.00
_cell.angle_beta   90.00
_cell.angle_gamma   90.00
#
_symmetry.space_group_name_H-M   'P 1'
#
loop_
_entity.id
_entity.type
_entity.pdbx_description
1 polymer ?
#
loop_
_entity_poly.entity_id
_entity_poly.type
_entity_poly.pdbx_seq_one_letter_code
_entity_poly.pdbx_strand_id
1 'polypeptide(L)'
;MEFEAFTASALADYLGGIAELRARLGDPADLEIVEVGDGNLNFVYFVTNAKARERSVVVKQAPPFLRLVGKNWPLSCQRMDHEVAALRRFGALCPQHVPQVYHADEKRYLMVMQHLSSHRILRQGLIDGVTYPLMAEHLSTYLAQTLFFGSDLYLAPDIKKQAVAAAVNAELCKITEDLVFTFPFEAHPSNVYSAALPKSALERLRTNGALRSAAADMKWAFMNHAETLLHGDLHTGSIMVNERETYVIDPEFAFYGPMGFDIGALIANLLLAYFSRDYHGRLDGGDPVAYQEWLLEQITRIWNGFSAKFLALWRDHESRSGRPFIGGSADGRAAEAYRAHFMRRLLADTLGFAGCKMIRRIVGMAKVAEITRIPDADLRAQIEVRCLRCAEALLVQRAALTDIEHVVLLARDMARDALAQR
;
A
#
# COMPACT_ATOMS: atom_id res chain seq x y z
N MET A 1 -2.19 -16.63 -28.21
CA MET A 1 -0.72 -16.54 -28.35
C MET A 1 -0.16 -16.95 -27.01
N GLU A 2 0.85 -17.83 -26.95
CA GLU A 2 1.58 -18.04 -25.70
C GLU A 2 2.23 -16.72 -25.27
N PHE A 3 2.22 -16.44 -23.96
CA PHE A 3 2.88 -15.25 -23.43
C PHE A 3 4.39 -15.37 -23.63
N GLU A 4 4.99 -14.38 -24.26
CA GLU A 4 6.44 -14.26 -24.39
C GLU A 4 6.90 -12.93 -23.78
N ALA A 5 7.88 -13.01 -22.88
CA ALA A 5 8.51 -11.84 -22.31
C ALA A 5 9.38 -11.18 -23.40
N PHE A 6 9.34 -9.85 -23.47
CA PHE A 6 10.16 -9.14 -24.44
C PHE A 6 11.65 -9.34 -24.17
N THR A 7 12.41 -9.63 -25.23
CA THR A 7 13.86 -9.40 -25.24
C THR A 7 14.13 -7.89 -25.34
N ALA A 8 15.33 -7.46 -24.94
CA ALA A 8 15.73 -6.05 -25.06
C ALA A 8 15.58 -5.52 -26.50
N SER A 9 16.05 -6.27 -27.50
CA SER A 9 15.93 -5.88 -28.91
C SER A 9 14.46 -5.78 -29.35
N ALA A 10 13.64 -6.79 -29.04
CA ALA A 10 12.23 -6.79 -29.42
C ALA A 10 11.45 -5.66 -28.74
N LEU A 11 11.80 -5.31 -27.50
CA LEU A 11 11.19 -4.17 -26.80
C LEU A 11 11.60 -2.84 -27.44
N ALA A 12 12.88 -2.66 -27.79
CA ALA A 12 13.35 -1.45 -28.46
C ALA A 12 12.60 -1.21 -29.78
N ASP A 13 12.49 -2.25 -30.61
CA ASP A 13 11.77 -2.19 -31.89
C ASP A 13 10.28 -1.88 -31.68
N TYR A 14 9.64 -2.54 -30.70
CA TYR A 14 8.24 -2.30 -30.35
C TYR A 14 8.00 -0.84 -29.94
N LEU A 15 8.81 -0.31 -29.03
CA LEU A 15 8.70 1.08 -28.57
C LEU A 15 8.97 2.07 -29.72
N GLY A 16 9.92 1.75 -30.60
CA GLY A 16 10.26 2.53 -31.79
C GLY A 16 9.14 2.61 -32.83
N GLY A 17 8.29 1.59 -32.88
CA GLY A 17 7.12 1.54 -33.76
C GLY A 17 5.97 2.44 -33.32
N ILE A 18 6.01 2.99 -32.10
CA ILE A 18 4.98 3.87 -31.54
C ILE A 18 5.47 5.32 -31.60
N ALA A 19 4.80 6.16 -32.37
CA ALA A 19 5.27 7.52 -32.69
C ALA A 19 5.52 8.37 -31.44
N GLU A 20 4.61 8.34 -30.46
CA GLU A 20 4.71 9.10 -29.21
C GLU A 20 5.90 8.64 -28.35
N LEU A 21 6.17 7.33 -28.33
CA LEU A 21 7.28 6.75 -27.58
C LEU A 21 8.61 7.00 -28.27
N ARG A 22 8.68 6.90 -29.60
CA ARG A 22 9.86 7.29 -30.38
C ARG A 22 10.20 8.77 -30.21
N ALA A 23 9.19 9.66 -30.19
CA ALA A 23 9.42 11.08 -29.93
C ALA A 23 10.02 11.33 -28.53
N ARG A 24 9.58 10.56 -27.53
CA ARG A 24 10.06 10.65 -26.15
C ARG A 24 11.46 10.04 -25.98
N LEU A 25 11.68 8.84 -26.50
CA LEU A 25 12.87 8.02 -26.25
C LEU A 25 13.98 8.19 -27.29
N GLY A 26 13.69 8.71 -28.49
CA GLY A 26 14.65 8.83 -29.58
C GLY A 26 14.74 7.58 -30.45
N ASP A 27 15.91 7.35 -31.05
CA ASP A 27 16.15 6.21 -31.94
C ASP A 27 16.18 4.88 -31.14
N PRO A 28 15.44 3.84 -31.56
CA PRO A 28 15.49 2.51 -30.94
C PRO A 28 16.89 1.92 -30.81
N ALA A 29 17.79 2.22 -31.76
CA ALA A 29 19.17 1.73 -31.74
C ALA A 29 20.00 2.32 -30.57
N ASP A 30 19.55 3.44 -29.99
CA ASP A 30 20.20 4.11 -28.87
C ASP A 30 19.60 3.72 -27.51
N LEU A 31 18.67 2.75 -27.45
CA LEU A 31 18.02 2.36 -26.20
C LEU A 31 18.80 1.28 -25.44
N GLU A 32 19.15 1.60 -24.20
CA GLU A 32 19.60 0.65 -23.18
C GLU A 32 18.38 0.13 -22.42
N ILE A 33 18.15 -1.19 -22.46
CA ILE A 33 17.01 -1.84 -21.82
C ILE A 33 17.51 -2.89 -20.84
N VAL A 34 17.10 -2.75 -19.57
CA VAL A 34 17.46 -3.68 -18.50
C VAL A 34 16.18 -4.12 -17.80
N GLU A 35 15.98 -5.43 -17.64
CA GLU A 35 14.94 -5.97 -16.76
C GLU A 35 15.43 -5.87 -15.32
N VAL A 36 14.65 -5.20 -14.47
CA VAL A 36 15.02 -4.84 -13.10
C VAL A 36 13.99 -5.29 -12.07
N GLY A 37 12.95 -6.01 -12.49
CA GLY A 37 11.87 -6.42 -11.62
C GLY A 37 12.35 -7.41 -10.56
N ASP A 38 12.47 -6.94 -9.32
CA ASP A 38 12.49 -7.74 -8.10
C ASP A 38 11.05 -8.03 -7.58
N GLY A 39 10.04 -7.52 -8.29
CA GLY A 39 8.63 -7.57 -7.93
C GLY A 39 8.00 -8.97 -8.05
N ASN A 40 6.96 -9.19 -7.24
CA ASN A 40 6.32 -10.49 -7.09
C ASN A 40 5.41 -10.91 -8.26
N LEU A 41 4.95 -9.97 -9.10
CA LEU A 41 3.87 -10.20 -10.07
C LEU A 41 4.26 -9.98 -11.55
N ASN A 42 5.05 -8.96 -11.87
CA ASN A 42 5.21 -8.48 -13.26
C ASN A 42 6.69 -8.37 -13.68
N PHE A 43 6.96 -8.34 -14.98
CA PHE A 43 8.26 -7.93 -15.54
C PHE A 43 8.34 -6.41 -15.58
N VAL A 44 9.50 -5.86 -15.21
CA VAL A 44 9.73 -4.41 -15.20
C VAL A 44 11.03 -4.12 -15.92
N TYR A 45 10.97 -3.31 -16.97
CA TYR A 45 12.11 -2.91 -17.78
C TYR A 45 12.37 -1.42 -17.60
N PHE A 46 13.61 -1.08 -17.29
CA PHE A 46 14.10 0.29 -17.40
C PHE A 46 14.62 0.50 -18.82
N VAL A 47 14.06 1.49 -19.50
CA VAL A 47 14.42 1.85 -20.88
C VAL A 47 15.00 3.26 -20.83
N THR A 48 16.28 3.40 -21.20
CA THR A 48 16.99 4.68 -21.16
C THR A 48 17.69 4.91 -22.49
N ASN A 49 17.65 6.13 -23.02
CA ASN A 49 18.46 6.48 -24.18
C ASN A 49 19.93 6.68 -23.76
N ALA A 50 20.87 5.97 -24.40
CA ALA A 50 22.30 5.99 -24.10
C ALA A 50 22.94 7.38 -24.31
N LYS A 51 22.42 8.17 -25.26
CA LYS A 51 22.92 9.51 -25.59
C LYS A 51 22.24 10.63 -24.78
N ALA A 52 21.12 10.33 -24.13
CA ALA A 52 20.28 11.30 -23.43
C ALA A 52 19.56 10.61 -22.27
N ARG A 53 20.26 10.40 -21.14
CA ARG A 53 19.76 9.54 -20.04
C ARG A 53 18.49 10.05 -19.36
N GLU A 54 18.17 11.33 -19.49
CA GLU A 54 16.91 11.92 -19.05
C GLU A 54 15.71 11.41 -19.86
N ARG A 55 15.94 10.95 -21.09
CA ARG A 55 14.92 10.28 -21.91
C ARG A 55 14.83 8.83 -21.49
N SER A 56 13.96 8.57 -20.53
CA SER A 56 13.75 7.23 -20.02
C SER A 56 12.28 6.98 -19.66
N VAL A 57 11.90 5.69 -19.68
CA VAL A 57 10.59 5.20 -19.29
C VAL A 57 10.73 3.86 -18.55
N VAL A 58 9.70 3.51 -17.81
CA VAL A 58 9.51 2.16 -17.28
C VAL A 58 8.51 1.45 -18.16
N VAL A 59 8.81 0.21 -18.55
CA VAL A 59 7.86 -0.69 -19.20
C VAL A 59 7.50 -1.81 -18.23
N LYS A 60 6.22 -2.02 -17.99
CA LYS A 60 5.73 -3.17 -17.22
C LYS A 60 4.96 -4.13 -18.12
N GLN A 61 5.12 -5.43 -17.87
CA GLN A 61 4.40 -6.47 -18.60
C GLN A 61 3.93 -7.57 -17.66
N ALA A 62 2.65 -7.94 -17.75
CA ALA A 62 2.04 -8.96 -16.89
C ALA A 62 2.11 -10.37 -17.50
N PRO A 63 2.81 -11.34 -16.89
CA PRO A 63 2.75 -12.75 -17.28
C PRO A 63 1.45 -13.44 -16.83
N PRO A 64 1.04 -14.59 -17.43
CA PRO A 64 -0.17 -15.32 -17.06
C PRO A 64 -0.04 -16.15 -15.76
N PHE A 65 0.89 -15.77 -14.88
CA PHE A 65 1.19 -16.43 -13.61
C PHE A 65 1.78 -15.44 -12.60
N LEU A 66 1.74 -15.80 -11.32
CA LEU A 66 2.39 -15.07 -10.24
C LEU A 66 3.91 -15.29 -10.29
N ARG A 67 4.70 -14.24 -10.60
CA ARG A 67 6.17 -14.34 -10.77
C ARG A 67 6.89 -14.92 -9.54
N LEU A 68 6.44 -14.59 -8.33
CA LEU A 68 7.01 -15.08 -7.07
C LEU A 68 6.98 -16.61 -6.93
N VAL A 69 5.94 -17.26 -7.44
CA VAL A 69 5.74 -18.73 -7.34
C VAL A 69 6.08 -19.42 -8.66
N GLY A 70 6.01 -18.69 -9.77
CA GLY A 70 6.19 -19.20 -11.12
C GLY A 70 4.90 -19.82 -11.69
N LYS A 71 5.05 -20.63 -12.74
CA LYS A 71 3.95 -21.19 -13.55
C LYS A 71 2.95 -22.04 -12.75
N ASN A 72 3.30 -22.47 -11.55
CA ASN A 72 2.44 -23.26 -10.66
C ASN A 72 1.30 -22.45 -10.04
N TRP A 73 1.30 -21.13 -10.19
CA TRP A 73 0.22 -20.25 -9.74
C TRP A 73 -0.27 -19.36 -10.89
N PRO A 74 -1.25 -19.84 -11.69
CA PRO A 74 -1.87 -19.04 -12.75
C PRO A 74 -2.48 -17.75 -12.21
N LEU A 75 -2.33 -16.66 -12.96
CA LEU A 75 -2.87 -15.35 -12.61
C LEU A 75 -3.16 -14.56 -13.88
N SER A 76 -4.38 -14.04 -14.02
CA SER A 76 -4.80 -13.31 -15.22
C SER A 76 -3.92 -12.10 -15.52
N CYS A 77 -3.53 -11.94 -16.78
CA CYS A 77 -2.78 -10.77 -17.25
C CYS A 77 -3.62 -9.49 -17.25
N GLN A 78 -4.96 -9.59 -17.18
CA GLN A 78 -5.88 -8.44 -17.10
C GLN A 78 -5.63 -7.54 -15.89
N ARG A 79 -4.87 -8.01 -14.89
CA ARG A 79 -4.35 -7.15 -13.82
C ARG A 79 -3.57 -5.93 -14.31
N MET A 80 -2.92 -6.01 -15.49
CA MET A 80 -2.28 -4.85 -16.11
C MET A 80 -3.31 -3.80 -16.52
N ASP A 81 -4.46 -4.20 -17.03
CA ASP A 81 -5.53 -3.28 -17.43
C ASP A 81 -6.11 -2.58 -16.20
N HIS A 82 -6.26 -3.32 -15.09
CA HIS A 82 -6.64 -2.75 -13.78
C HIS A 82 -5.58 -1.75 -13.27
N GLU A 83 -4.28 -2.08 -13.33
CA GLU A 83 -3.20 -1.18 -12.92
C GLU A 83 -3.20 0.12 -13.76
N VAL A 84 -3.31 -0.01 -15.08
CA VAL A 84 -3.39 1.13 -16.02
C VAL A 84 -4.59 2.02 -15.70
N ALA A 85 -5.77 1.42 -15.53
CA ALA A 85 -6.99 2.17 -15.23
C ALA A 85 -6.87 2.91 -13.89
N ALA A 86 -6.32 2.24 -12.86
CA ALA A 86 -6.11 2.83 -11.55
C ALA A 86 -5.08 3.95 -11.58
N LEU A 87 -3.91 3.77 -12.21
CA LEU A 87 -2.89 4.81 -12.35
C LEU A 87 -3.41 6.03 -13.11
N ARG A 88 -4.17 5.84 -14.19
CA ARG A 88 -4.80 6.95 -14.92
C ARG A 88 -5.82 7.68 -14.04
N ARG A 89 -6.65 6.94 -13.28
CA ARG A 89 -7.63 7.54 -12.37
C ARG A 89 -6.96 8.30 -11.24
N PHE A 90 -5.99 7.71 -10.55
CA PHE A 90 -5.28 8.35 -9.46
C PHE A 90 -4.41 9.51 -9.94
N GLY A 91 -3.77 9.40 -11.11
CA GLY A 91 -3.01 10.48 -11.73
C GLY A 91 -3.88 11.66 -12.16
N ALA A 92 -5.15 11.45 -12.53
CA ALA A 92 -6.09 12.54 -12.77
C ALA A 92 -6.50 13.28 -11.49
N LEU A 93 -6.47 12.59 -10.33
CA LEU A 93 -6.83 13.17 -9.02
C LEU A 93 -5.63 13.79 -8.29
N CYS A 94 -4.44 13.21 -8.45
CA CYS A 94 -3.24 13.58 -7.73
C CYS A 94 -1.98 13.42 -8.63
N PRO A 95 -1.88 14.20 -9.71
CA PRO A 95 -0.80 14.06 -10.71
C PRO A 95 0.61 14.25 -10.13
N GLN A 96 0.74 14.98 -9.02
CA GLN A 96 2.00 15.21 -8.33
C GLN A 96 2.55 13.98 -7.59
N HIS A 97 1.72 12.95 -7.35
CA HIS A 97 2.10 11.78 -6.53
C HIS A 97 1.80 10.45 -7.22
N VAL A 98 1.54 10.44 -8.52
CA VAL A 98 1.29 9.23 -9.31
C VAL A 98 2.06 9.33 -10.62
N PRO A 99 2.84 8.31 -11.01
CA PRO A 99 3.62 8.36 -12.25
C PRO A 99 2.69 8.44 -13.46
N GLN A 100 3.08 9.26 -14.44
CA GLN A 100 2.29 9.38 -15.67
C GLN A 100 2.37 8.09 -16.50
N VAL A 101 1.20 7.59 -16.93
CA VAL A 101 1.10 6.52 -17.94
C VAL A 101 1.19 7.13 -19.33
N TYR A 102 2.20 6.74 -20.11
CA TYR A 102 2.42 7.23 -21.48
C TYR A 102 1.72 6.37 -22.53
N HIS A 103 1.72 5.06 -22.33
CA HIS A 103 1.15 4.09 -23.28
C HIS A 103 0.65 2.85 -22.56
N ALA A 104 -0.36 2.19 -23.12
CA ALA A 104 -0.84 0.89 -22.67
C ALA A 104 -1.28 0.07 -23.88
N ASP A 105 -1.01 -1.23 -23.85
CA ASP A 105 -1.36 -2.19 -24.90
C ASP A 105 -2.01 -3.42 -24.26
N GLU A 106 -3.34 -3.44 -24.27
CA GLU A 106 -4.17 -4.51 -23.69
C GLU A 106 -3.88 -5.88 -24.34
N LYS A 107 -3.53 -5.91 -25.64
CA LYS A 107 -3.23 -7.18 -26.33
C LYS A 107 -1.92 -7.79 -25.86
N ARG A 108 -1.00 -6.96 -25.35
CA ARG A 108 0.30 -7.37 -24.84
C ARG A 108 0.39 -7.36 -23.32
N TYR A 109 -0.67 -6.93 -22.64
CA TYR A 109 -0.72 -6.70 -21.20
C TYR A 109 0.50 -5.89 -20.73
N LEU A 110 0.74 -4.78 -21.42
CA LEU A 110 1.93 -3.95 -21.26
C LEU A 110 1.55 -2.49 -21.01
N MET A 111 2.32 -1.84 -20.15
CA MET A 111 2.22 -0.41 -19.86
C MET A 111 3.59 0.26 -20.00
N VAL A 112 3.62 1.49 -20.51
CA VAL A 112 4.79 2.37 -20.49
C VAL A 112 4.47 3.59 -19.63
N MET A 113 5.32 3.87 -18.64
CA MET A 113 5.08 4.93 -17.65
C MET A 113 6.34 5.73 -17.33
N GLN A 114 6.17 6.82 -16.59
CA GLN A 114 7.23 7.68 -16.09
C GLN A 114 8.30 6.89 -15.33
N HIS A 115 9.57 7.14 -15.67
CA HIS A 115 10.70 6.60 -14.93
C HIS A 115 11.12 7.55 -13.81
N LEU A 116 11.00 7.07 -12.57
CA LEU A 116 11.36 7.81 -11.35
C LEU A 116 12.82 7.54 -10.98
N SER A 117 13.75 7.83 -11.90
CA SER A 117 15.17 7.42 -11.79
C SER A 117 15.93 8.01 -10.60
N SER A 118 15.50 9.15 -10.08
CA SER A 118 16.06 9.80 -8.88
C SER A 118 15.43 9.31 -7.57
N HIS A 119 14.46 8.39 -7.64
CA HIS A 119 13.71 7.92 -6.49
C HIS A 119 14.12 6.51 -6.09
N ARG A 120 13.90 6.18 -4.82
CA ARG A 120 14.06 4.83 -4.30
C ARG A 120 12.78 4.33 -3.66
N ILE A 121 12.61 3.02 -3.58
CA ILE A 121 11.50 2.41 -2.84
C ILE A 121 11.58 2.84 -1.37
N LEU A 122 10.50 3.40 -0.84
CA LEU A 122 10.41 3.94 0.52
C LEU A 122 10.85 2.89 1.54
N ARG A 123 10.41 1.64 1.40
CA ARG A 123 10.83 0.53 2.28
C ARG A 123 12.35 0.46 2.47
N GLN A 124 13.11 0.52 1.38
CA GLN A 124 14.58 0.48 1.46
C GLN A 124 15.12 1.73 2.16
N GLY A 125 14.56 2.91 1.86
CA GLY A 125 14.89 4.14 2.58
C GLY A 125 14.65 4.05 4.08
N LEU A 126 13.55 3.43 4.50
CA LEU A 126 13.21 3.22 5.90
C LEU A 126 14.17 2.21 6.57
N ILE A 127 14.56 1.15 5.87
CA ILE A 127 15.59 0.22 6.37
C ILE A 127 16.90 0.96 6.63
N ASP A 128 17.32 1.80 5.68
CA ASP A 128 18.57 2.57 5.75
C ASP A 128 18.52 3.77 6.71
N GLY A 129 17.39 4.02 7.39
CA GLY A 129 17.28 5.13 8.34
C GLY A 129 17.21 6.52 7.70
N VAL A 130 16.82 6.62 6.42
CA VAL A 130 16.68 7.90 5.72
C VAL A 130 15.35 8.56 6.11
N THR A 131 15.39 9.85 6.47
CA THR A 131 14.19 10.65 6.75
C THR A 131 13.73 11.38 5.50
N TYR A 132 12.41 11.44 5.29
CA TYR A 132 11.78 12.12 4.14
C TYR A 132 10.84 13.24 4.63
N PRO A 133 11.28 14.51 4.66
CA PRO A 133 10.56 15.59 5.36
C PRO A 133 9.14 15.87 4.84
N LEU A 134 8.91 15.63 3.54
CA LEU A 134 7.65 15.91 2.86
C LEU A 134 6.74 14.66 2.73
N MET A 135 7.22 13.48 3.09
CA MET A 135 6.50 12.22 2.86
C MET A 135 5.11 12.22 3.49
N ALA A 136 4.98 12.62 4.76
CA ALA A 136 3.68 12.65 5.41
C ALA A 136 2.70 13.64 4.76
N GLU A 137 3.20 14.78 4.28
CA GLU A 137 2.38 15.78 3.59
C GLU A 137 1.89 15.26 2.24
N HIS A 138 2.77 14.63 1.46
CA HIS A 138 2.43 14.05 0.16
C HIS A 138 1.48 12.87 0.27
N LEU A 139 1.74 11.92 1.17
CA LEU A 139 0.90 10.73 1.34
C LEU A 139 -0.48 11.08 1.89
N SER A 140 -0.57 12.03 2.82
CA SER A 140 -1.88 12.50 3.30
C SER A 140 -2.69 13.21 2.20
N THR A 141 -2.03 13.96 1.32
CA THR A 141 -2.67 14.56 0.13
C THR A 141 -3.14 13.48 -0.84
N TYR A 142 -2.28 12.51 -1.19
CA TYR A 142 -2.65 11.38 -2.05
C TYR A 142 -3.88 10.65 -1.50
N LEU A 143 -3.85 10.23 -0.23
CA LEU A 143 -4.95 9.50 0.41
C LEU A 143 -6.25 10.32 0.42
N ALA A 144 -6.18 11.61 0.75
CA ALA A 144 -7.37 12.46 0.80
C ALA A 144 -8.00 12.60 -0.59
N GLN A 145 -7.19 12.85 -1.61
CA GLN A 145 -7.64 13.01 -2.99
C GLN A 145 -8.24 11.70 -3.54
N THR A 146 -7.50 10.59 -3.46
CA THR A 146 -7.92 9.34 -4.11
C THR A 146 -9.10 8.69 -3.39
N LEU A 147 -9.15 8.74 -2.06
CA LEU A 147 -10.24 8.12 -1.31
C LEU A 147 -11.52 8.97 -1.35
N PHE A 148 -11.44 10.30 -1.34
CA PHE A 148 -12.62 11.17 -1.36
C PHE A 148 -13.32 11.17 -2.73
N PHE A 149 -12.59 11.47 -3.80
CA PHE A 149 -13.16 11.65 -5.14
C PHE A 149 -13.61 10.34 -5.82
N GLY A 150 -13.30 9.18 -5.22
CA GLY A 150 -13.83 7.88 -5.62
C GLY A 150 -15.09 7.45 -4.86
N SER A 151 -15.52 8.19 -3.83
CA SER A 151 -16.56 7.77 -2.89
C SER A 151 -17.96 8.31 -3.20
N ASP A 152 -18.97 7.72 -2.57
CA ASP A 152 -20.36 8.21 -2.60
C ASP A 152 -20.54 9.60 -1.93
N LEU A 153 -19.51 10.16 -1.26
CA LEU A 153 -19.51 11.53 -0.75
C LEU A 153 -19.30 12.58 -1.86
N TYR A 154 -18.81 12.15 -3.03
CA TYR A 154 -18.51 13.01 -4.17
C TYR A 154 -19.21 12.54 -5.46
N LEU A 155 -19.15 11.24 -5.75
CA LEU A 155 -19.74 10.67 -6.96
C LEU A 155 -21.25 10.56 -6.83
N ALA A 156 -21.95 10.79 -7.94
CA ALA A 156 -23.37 10.45 -8.02
C ALA A 156 -23.57 8.92 -7.89
N PRO A 157 -24.66 8.45 -7.26
CA PRO A 157 -24.84 7.03 -6.94
C PRO A 157 -24.88 6.08 -8.15
N ASP A 158 -25.31 6.54 -9.32
CA ASP A 158 -25.33 5.79 -10.58
C ASP A 158 -23.93 5.68 -11.17
N ILE A 159 -23.19 6.79 -11.22
CA ILE A 159 -21.79 6.85 -11.66
C ILE A 159 -20.92 5.94 -10.77
N LYS A 160 -21.12 5.98 -9.46
CA LYS A 160 -20.39 5.12 -8.54
C LYS A 160 -20.69 3.64 -8.79
N LYS A 161 -21.95 3.25 -9.04
CA LYS A 161 -22.30 1.86 -9.35
C LYS A 161 -21.65 1.37 -10.65
N GLN A 162 -21.59 2.21 -11.67
CA GLN A 162 -20.87 1.89 -12.91
C GLN A 162 -19.36 1.73 -12.66
N ALA A 163 -18.77 2.60 -11.85
CA ALA A 163 -17.36 2.52 -11.49
C ALA A 163 -17.03 1.26 -10.69
N VAL A 164 -17.91 0.84 -9.76
CA VAL A 164 -17.79 -0.45 -9.06
C VAL A 164 -17.79 -1.62 -10.05
N ALA A 165 -18.74 -1.63 -10.98
CA ALA A 165 -18.84 -2.70 -11.99
C ALA A 165 -17.60 -2.77 -12.90
N ALA A 166 -17.03 -1.62 -13.27
CA ALA A 166 -15.84 -1.55 -14.13
C ALA A 166 -14.54 -1.96 -13.41
N ALA A 167 -14.50 -1.87 -12.08
CA ALA A 167 -13.31 -2.14 -11.27
C ALA A 167 -13.38 -3.48 -10.50
N VAL A 168 -14.22 -4.42 -10.95
CA VAL A 168 -14.23 -5.78 -10.40
C VAL A 168 -12.91 -6.48 -10.72
N ASN A 169 -12.18 -6.89 -9.68
CA ASN A 169 -10.85 -7.49 -9.78
C ASN A 169 -10.77 -8.78 -8.93
N ALA A 170 -11.57 -9.78 -9.30
CA ALA A 170 -11.88 -10.92 -8.45
C ALA A 170 -10.65 -11.78 -8.07
N GLU A 171 -9.71 -12.01 -8.99
CA GLU A 171 -8.53 -12.83 -8.71
C GLU A 171 -7.58 -12.18 -7.68
N LEU A 172 -7.36 -10.87 -7.80
CA LEU A 172 -6.46 -10.13 -6.91
C LEU A 172 -7.12 -9.88 -5.55
N CYS A 173 -8.44 -9.66 -5.54
CA CYS A 173 -9.24 -9.66 -4.30
C CYS A 173 -9.13 -11.01 -3.59
N LYS A 174 -9.28 -12.13 -4.31
CA LYS A 174 -9.15 -13.47 -3.73
C LYS A 174 -7.77 -13.71 -3.10
N ILE A 175 -6.70 -13.28 -3.76
CA ILE A 175 -5.33 -13.35 -3.19
C ILE A 175 -5.29 -12.60 -1.85
N THR A 176 -5.91 -11.42 -1.76
CA THR A 176 -5.96 -10.64 -0.52
C THR A 176 -6.83 -11.31 0.55
N GLU A 177 -8.03 -11.77 0.19
CA GLU A 177 -8.96 -12.52 1.07
C GLU A 177 -8.28 -13.72 1.73
N ASP A 178 -7.50 -14.46 0.94
CA ASP A 178 -6.79 -15.65 1.38
C ASP A 178 -5.54 -15.27 2.20
N LEU A 179 -4.63 -14.47 1.64
CA LEU A 179 -3.31 -14.22 2.22
C LEU A 179 -3.29 -13.20 3.36
N VAL A 180 -4.28 -12.30 3.44
CA VAL A 180 -4.35 -11.28 4.51
C VAL A 180 -5.30 -11.71 5.61
N PHE A 181 -6.46 -12.27 5.25
CA PHE A 181 -7.57 -12.44 6.19
C PHE A 181 -7.87 -13.88 6.59
N THR A 182 -7.32 -14.87 5.89
CA THR A 182 -7.66 -16.29 6.13
C THR A 182 -6.43 -17.09 6.56
N PHE A 183 -5.48 -17.29 5.66
CA PHE A 183 -4.35 -18.19 5.87
C PHE A 183 -3.48 -17.86 7.09
N PRO A 184 -3.17 -16.58 7.40
CA PRO A 184 -2.40 -16.24 8.60
C PRO A 184 -3.02 -16.71 9.93
N PHE A 185 -4.32 -17.01 9.94
CA PHE A 185 -5.09 -17.40 11.13
C PHE A 185 -5.36 -18.92 11.22
N GLU A 186 -4.77 -19.72 10.34
CA GLU A 186 -4.92 -21.18 10.34
C GLU A 186 -3.58 -21.91 10.11
N ALA A 187 -3.63 -23.24 10.07
CA ALA A 187 -2.47 -24.07 9.72
C ALA A 187 -2.42 -24.27 8.20
N HIS A 188 -2.13 -23.21 7.45
CA HIS A 188 -2.08 -23.23 5.99
C HIS A 188 -0.64 -23.47 5.46
N PRO A 189 -0.43 -24.30 4.42
CA PRO A 189 0.90 -24.59 3.87
C PRO A 189 1.67 -23.39 3.30
N SER A 190 0.97 -22.31 2.91
CA SER A 190 1.62 -21.09 2.41
C SER A 190 2.20 -20.20 3.52
N ASN A 191 1.87 -20.45 4.78
CA ASN A 191 2.42 -19.69 5.89
C ASN A 191 3.89 -20.07 6.09
N VAL A 192 4.73 -19.04 6.20
CA VAL A 192 6.18 -19.19 6.39
C VAL A 192 6.58 -18.37 7.61
N TYR A 193 7.22 -19.00 8.59
CA TYR A 193 7.72 -18.32 9.79
C TYR A 193 8.94 -19.04 10.37
N SER A 194 9.76 -18.30 11.11
CA SER A 194 10.97 -18.82 11.76
C SER A 194 10.62 -19.87 12.80
N ALA A 195 11.45 -20.91 12.95
CA ALA A 195 11.31 -21.89 14.03
C ALA A 195 11.51 -21.25 15.42
N ALA A 196 12.19 -20.10 15.49
CA ALA A 196 12.38 -19.31 16.71
C ALA A 196 11.10 -18.55 17.14
N LEU A 197 10.11 -18.40 16.25
CA LEU A 197 8.85 -17.75 16.61
C LEU A 197 8.09 -18.64 17.61
N PRO A 198 7.69 -18.14 18.79
CA PRO A 198 7.05 -18.97 19.81
C PRO A 198 5.78 -19.65 19.31
N LYS A 199 5.67 -20.97 19.54
CA LYS A 199 4.46 -21.74 19.18
C LYS A 199 3.19 -21.14 19.80
N SER A 200 3.28 -20.60 21.01
CA SER A 200 2.15 -19.94 21.69
C SER A 200 1.64 -18.71 20.94
N ALA A 201 2.51 -17.98 20.23
CA ALA A 201 2.09 -16.85 19.39
C ALA A 201 1.26 -17.34 18.19
N LEU A 202 1.69 -18.43 17.55
CA LEU A 202 0.98 -19.06 16.44
C LEU A 202 -0.36 -19.67 16.89
N GLU A 203 -0.37 -20.37 18.01
CA GLU A 203 -1.59 -20.93 18.61
C GLU A 203 -2.59 -19.83 18.93
N ARG A 204 -2.13 -18.71 19.50
CA ARG A 204 -2.99 -17.56 19.81
C ARG A 204 -3.72 -17.02 18.57
N LEU A 205 -3.03 -16.89 17.43
CA LEU A 205 -3.67 -16.47 16.17
C LEU A 205 -4.81 -17.41 15.74
N ARG A 206 -4.68 -18.71 16.04
CA ARG A 206 -5.60 -19.77 15.62
C ARG A 206 -6.72 -20.05 16.60
N THR A 207 -6.54 -19.78 17.88
CA THR A 207 -7.49 -20.20 18.93
C THR A 207 -8.13 -19.05 19.69
N ASN A 208 -7.57 -17.83 19.66
CA ASN A 208 -8.17 -16.70 20.35
C ASN A 208 -9.44 -16.22 19.64
N GLY A 209 -10.60 -16.40 20.29
CA GLY A 209 -11.90 -16.05 19.74
C GLY A 209 -12.04 -14.56 19.39
N ALA A 210 -11.62 -13.65 20.28
CA ALA A 210 -11.74 -12.21 20.05
C ALA A 210 -10.91 -11.76 18.84
N LEU A 211 -9.67 -12.25 18.74
CA LEU A 211 -8.79 -11.96 17.61
C LEU A 211 -9.36 -12.49 16.29
N ARG A 212 -9.84 -13.73 16.28
CA ARG A 212 -10.42 -14.34 15.08
C ARG A 212 -11.71 -13.67 14.63
N SER A 213 -12.58 -13.29 15.56
CA SER A 213 -13.79 -12.52 15.26
C SER A 213 -13.43 -11.16 14.67
N ALA A 214 -12.46 -10.44 15.26
CA ALA A 214 -12.02 -9.16 14.74
C ALA A 214 -11.40 -9.26 13.33
N ALA A 215 -10.61 -10.31 13.07
CA ALA A 215 -10.09 -10.59 11.72
C ALA A 215 -11.21 -10.90 10.71
N ALA A 216 -12.23 -11.64 11.14
CA ALA A 216 -13.40 -11.95 10.32
C ALA A 216 -14.23 -10.69 9.98
N ASP A 217 -14.39 -9.75 10.92
CA ASP A 217 -15.03 -8.46 10.64
C ASP A 217 -14.30 -7.69 9.53
N MET A 218 -12.95 -7.70 9.57
CA MET A 218 -12.15 -7.02 8.55
C MET A 218 -12.26 -7.71 7.19
N LYS A 219 -12.29 -9.05 7.17
CA LYS A 219 -12.58 -9.82 5.94
C LYS A 219 -13.96 -9.45 5.38
N TRP A 220 -14.97 -9.41 6.25
CA TRP A 220 -16.34 -9.07 5.86
C TRP A 220 -16.41 -7.67 5.25
N ALA A 221 -15.78 -6.69 5.89
CA ALA A 221 -15.71 -5.33 5.36
C ALA A 221 -15.01 -5.29 4.00
N PHE A 222 -13.86 -5.96 3.84
CA PHE A 222 -13.14 -6.03 2.56
C PHE A 222 -14.01 -6.59 1.42
N MET A 223 -14.78 -7.65 1.69
CA MET A 223 -15.62 -8.33 0.69
C MET A 223 -16.91 -7.57 0.34
N ASN A 224 -17.40 -6.69 1.23
CA ASN A 224 -18.76 -6.15 1.11
C ASN A 224 -18.84 -4.62 1.05
N HIS A 225 -17.82 -3.89 1.54
CA HIS A 225 -17.88 -2.43 1.65
C HIS A 225 -17.20 -1.76 0.46
N ALA A 226 -17.95 -1.52 -0.62
CA ALA A 226 -17.47 -0.81 -1.80
C ALA A 226 -17.45 0.72 -1.56
N GLU A 227 -16.57 1.25 -0.70
CA GLU A 227 -16.61 2.66 -0.27
C GLU A 227 -15.95 3.62 -1.28
N THR A 228 -14.81 3.23 -1.86
CA THR A 228 -14.07 4.02 -2.85
C THR A 228 -13.14 3.12 -3.67
N LEU A 229 -12.57 3.65 -4.76
CA LEU A 229 -11.53 2.94 -5.50
C LEU A 229 -10.23 2.93 -4.70
N LEU A 230 -9.83 1.76 -4.22
CA LEU A 230 -8.59 1.55 -3.48
C LEU A 230 -7.41 1.37 -4.42
N HIS A 231 -6.21 1.65 -3.93
CA HIS A 231 -4.98 1.11 -4.48
C HIS A 231 -4.91 -0.41 -4.27
N GLY A 232 -5.32 -0.90 -3.10
CA GLY A 232 -5.40 -2.34 -2.81
C GLY A 232 -4.11 -3.02 -2.36
N ASP A 233 -2.95 -2.34 -2.39
CA ASP A 233 -1.73 -2.82 -1.72
C ASP A 233 -0.76 -1.67 -1.40
N LEU A 234 -1.27 -0.60 -0.77
CA LEU A 234 -0.51 0.60 -0.43
C LEU A 234 0.45 0.40 0.75
N HIS A 235 1.47 -0.42 0.56
CA HIS A 235 2.55 -0.62 1.52
C HIS A 235 3.80 0.21 1.15
N THR A 236 4.78 0.31 2.05
CA THR A 236 6.04 1.08 1.80
C THR A 236 6.88 0.57 0.62
N GLY A 237 6.58 -0.62 0.10
CA GLY A 237 7.15 -1.12 -1.15
C GLY A 237 6.49 -0.59 -2.44
N SER A 238 5.32 0.04 -2.32
CA SER A 238 4.51 0.59 -3.42
C SER A 238 4.61 2.11 -3.48
N ILE A 239 5.68 2.65 -2.89
CA ILE A 239 5.92 4.08 -2.76
C ILE A 239 7.39 4.31 -3.12
N MET A 240 7.63 5.23 -4.05
CA MET A 240 8.96 5.72 -4.41
C MET A 240 9.14 7.15 -3.89
N VAL A 241 10.29 7.43 -3.31
CA VAL A 241 10.59 8.70 -2.63
C VAL A 241 11.99 9.21 -2.94
N ASN A 242 12.13 10.53 -2.87
CA ASN A 242 13.38 11.23 -2.59
C ASN A 242 13.11 12.31 -1.53
N GLU A 243 14.05 13.20 -1.24
CA GLU A 243 13.89 14.24 -0.21
C GLU A 243 12.78 15.26 -0.52
N ARG A 244 12.36 15.36 -1.79
CA ARG A 244 11.48 16.40 -2.34
C ARG A 244 10.16 15.88 -2.89
N GLU A 245 10.08 14.60 -3.25
CA GLU A 245 9.01 14.03 -4.05
C GLU A 245 8.59 12.66 -3.50
N THR A 246 7.33 12.31 -3.73
CA THR A 246 6.74 11.04 -3.28
C THR A 246 5.73 10.58 -4.31
N TYR A 247 5.90 9.36 -4.80
CA TYR A 247 5.06 8.76 -5.81
C TYR A 247 4.53 7.41 -5.33
N VAL A 248 3.24 7.19 -5.55
CA VAL A 248 2.58 5.91 -5.32
C VAL A 248 2.51 5.13 -6.63
N ILE A 249 2.90 3.87 -6.59
CA ILE A 249 3.05 2.99 -7.76
C ILE A 249 2.33 1.67 -7.51
N ASP A 250 2.10 0.87 -8.56
CA ASP A 250 1.65 -0.53 -8.47
C ASP A 250 0.22 -0.74 -7.92
N PRO A 251 -0.81 0.02 -8.34
CA PRO A 251 -2.20 -0.20 -7.94
C PRO A 251 -2.87 -1.37 -8.70
N GLU A 252 -2.17 -2.49 -8.92
CA GLU A 252 -2.72 -3.65 -9.66
C GLU A 252 -3.82 -4.40 -8.88
N PHE A 253 -3.87 -4.21 -7.56
CA PHE A 253 -4.92 -4.71 -6.67
C PHE A 253 -6.13 -3.76 -6.57
N ALA A 254 -6.19 -2.72 -7.40
CA ALA A 254 -7.26 -1.73 -7.32
C ALA A 254 -8.63 -2.37 -7.55
N PHE A 255 -9.56 -2.04 -6.66
CA PHE A 255 -10.99 -2.36 -6.73
C PHE A 255 -11.77 -1.41 -5.82
N TYR A 256 -13.10 -1.41 -5.90
CA TYR A 256 -13.91 -0.67 -4.95
C TYR A 256 -14.05 -1.40 -3.61
N GLY A 257 -13.42 -0.86 -2.56
CA GLY A 257 -13.34 -1.47 -1.24
C GLY A 257 -13.35 -0.44 -0.10
N PRO A 258 -13.08 -0.87 1.15
CA PRO A 258 -13.14 -0.01 2.32
C PRO A 258 -11.92 0.91 2.43
N MET A 259 -12.15 2.21 2.64
CA MET A 259 -11.11 3.25 2.65
C MET A 259 -9.97 2.94 3.64
N GLY A 260 -10.32 2.39 4.80
CA GLY A 260 -9.37 2.05 5.85
C GLY A 260 -8.33 1.02 5.43
N PHE A 261 -8.55 0.26 4.35
CA PHE A 261 -7.62 -0.77 3.90
C PHE A 261 -6.30 -0.20 3.38
N ASP A 262 -6.35 0.87 2.57
CA ASP A 262 -5.15 1.52 2.05
C ASP A 262 -4.39 2.27 3.16
N ILE A 263 -5.12 3.03 3.98
CA ILE A 263 -4.53 3.78 5.11
C ILE A 263 -3.90 2.80 6.11
N GLY A 264 -4.60 1.70 6.41
CA GLY A 264 -4.14 0.66 7.32
C GLY A 264 -2.92 -0.09 6.78
N ALA A 265 -2.85 -0.35 5.47
CA ALA A 265 -1.67 -0.94 4.83
C ALA A 265 -0.43 -0.05 5.01
N LEU A 266 -0.56 1.26 4.84
CA LEU A 266 0.53 2.21 5.03
C LEU A 266 0.97 2.27 6.50
N ILE A 267 0.05 2.51 7.42
CA ILE A 267 0.34 2.60 8.87
C ILE A 267 0.95 1.30 9.38
N ALA A 268 0.44 0.13 8.98
CA ALA A 268 1.01 -1.18 9.33
C ALA A 268 2.48 -1.28 8.95
N ASN A 269 2.85 -0.86 7.74
CA ASN A 269 4.23 -0.97 7.28
C ASN A 269 5.16 0.04 7.97
N LEU A 270 4.67 1.22 8.36
CA LEU A 270 5.43 2.15 9.19
C LEU A 270 5.65 1.61 10.61
N LEU A 271 4.65 0.94 11.20
CA LEU A 271 4.80 0.27 12.49
C LEU A 271 5.75 -0.92 12.43
N LEU A 272 5.73 -1.72 11.36
CA LEU A 272 6.72 -2.79 11.14
C LEU A 272 8.14 -2.22 11.05
N ALA A 273 8.32 -1.11 10.33
CA ALA A 273 9.59 -0.39 10.28
C ALA A 273 10.03 0.13 11.65
N TYR A 274 9.10 0.66 12.46
CA TYR A 274 9.34 1.12 13.82
C TYR A 274 9.86 0.01 14.74
N PHE A 275 9.16 -1.13 14.80
CA PHE A 275 9.56 -2.24 15.68
C PHE A 275 10.86 -2.93 15.25
N SER A 276 11.21 -2.87 13.96
CA SER A 276 12.49 -3.37 13.45
C SER A 276 13.68 -2.46 13.79
N ARG A 277 13.42 -1.20 14.19
CA ARG A 277 14.45 -0.17 14.29
C ARG A 277 15.45 -0.39 15.42
N ASP A 278 15.04 -1.07 16.50
CA ASP A 278 15.94 -1.49 17.57
C ASP A 278 17.14 -2.29 17.04
N TYR A 279 16.97 -3.02 15.93
CA TYR A 279 18.06 -3.74 15.27
C TYR A 279 18.82 -2.84 14.30
N HIS A 280 18.13 -2.30 13.28
CA HIS A 280 18.77 -1.55 12.19
C HIS A 280 19.48 -0.28 12.67
N GLY A 281 18.91 0.44 13.63
CA GLY A 281 19.53 1.66 14.16
C GLY A 281 20.82 1.42 14.94
N ARG A 282 21.03 0.19 15.45
CA ARG A 282 22.23 -0.19 16.20
C ARG A 282 23.37 -0.69 15.31
N LEU A 283 23.07 -1.13 14.08
CA LEU A 283 24.08 -1.69 13.16
C LEU A 283 25.15 -0.66 12.77
N ASP A 284 24.77 0.61 12.65
CA ASP A 284 25.66 1.71 12.24
C ASP A 284 26.05 2.64 13.40
N GLY A 285 25.83 2.21 14.66
CA GLY A 285 26.10 3.02 15.85
C GLY A 285 25.17 4.23 16.03
N GLY A 286 24.04 4.25 15.32
CA GLY A 286 23.03 5.31 15.43
C GLY A 286 22.16 5.19 16.68
N ASP A 287 21.41 6.26 16.98
CA ASP A 287 20.36 6.23 18.00
C ASP A 287 19.05 5.70 17.37
N PRO A 288 18.61 4.46 17.69
CA PRO A 288 17.35 3.93 17.17
C PRO A 288 16.14 4.75 17.63
N VAL A 289 16.22 5.44 18.78
CA VAL A 289 15.09 6.16 19.38
C VAL A 289 14.71 7.37 18.53
N ALA A 290 15.67 8.17 18.09
CA ALA A 290 15.38 9.34 17.25
C ALA A 290 14.62 8.98 15.96
N TYR A 291 15.04 7.91 15.27
CA TYR A 291 14.37 7.46 14.04
C TYR A 291 13.03 6.78 14.33
N GLN A 292 12.90 6.07 15.45
CA GLN A 292 11.64 5.53 15.94
C GLN A 292 10.61 6.64 16.18
N GLU A 293 11.01 7.71 16.87
CA GLU A 293 10.17 8.87 17.12
C GLU A 293 9.79 9.58 15.82
N TRP A 294 10.72 9.69 14.87
CA TRP A 294 10.41 10.20 13.53
C TRP A 294 9.34 9.35 12.82
N LEU A 295 9.44 8.01 12.86
CA LEU A 295 8.44 7.11 12.26
C LEU A 295 7.05 7.29 12.90
N LEU A 296 6.98 7.43 14.23
CA LEU A 296 5.74 7.70 14.95
C LEU A 296 5.17 9.07 14.58
N GLU A 297 6.00 10.10 14.46
CA GLU A 297 5.60 11.42 13.97
C GLU A 297 5.02 11.33 12.56
N GLN A 298 5.61 10.52 11.66
CA GLN A 298 5.08 10.34 10.32
C GLN A 298 3.69 9.68 10.34
N ILE A 299 3.47 8.67 11.19
CA ILE A 299 2.15 8.04 11.35
C ILE A 299 1.11 9.08 11.80
N THR A 300 1.41 9.88 12.82
CA THR A 300 0.53 10.95 13.30
C THR A 300 0.25 11.98 12.20
N ARG A 301 1.28 12.47 11.51
CA ARG A 301 1.14 13.49 10.46
C ARG A 301 0.37 12.99 9.25
N ILE A 302 0.56 11.72 8.85
CA ILE A 302 -0.20 11.12 7.75
C ILE A 302 -1.68 11.06 8.09
N TRP A 303 -2.05 10.50 9.26
CA TRP A 303 -3.45 10.37 9.65
C TRP A 303 -4.12 11.74 9.85
N ASN A 304 -3.51 12.62 10.64
CA ASN A 304 -4.09 13.94 10.93
C ASN A 304 -4.17 14.81 9.68
N GLY A 305 -3.13 14.78 8.83
CA GLY A 305 -3.13 15.46 7.53
C GLY A 305 -4.20 14.92 6.59
N PHE A 306 -4.37 13.58 6.53
CA PHE A 306 -5.41 12.95 5.73
C PHE A 306 -6.79 13.36 6.22
N SER A 307 -7.05 13.24 7.53
CA SER A 307 -8.33 13.59 8.13
C SER A 307 -8.71 15.05 7.85
N ALA A 308 -7.78 15.98 8.07
CA ALA A 308 -8.02 17.41 7.82
C ALA A 308 -8.33 17.68 6.34
N LYS A 309 -7.53 17.14 5.41
CA LYS A 309 -7.71 17.34 3.96
C LYS A 309 -8.98 16.68 3.44
N PHE A 310 -9.29 15.45 3.87
CA PHE A 310 -10.51 14.74 3.50
C PHE A 310 -11.76 15.51 3.94
N LEU A 311 -11.79 15.98 5.19
CA LEU A 311 -12.89 16.78 5.71
C LEU A 311 -13.00 18.14 5.00
N ALA A 312 -11.88 18.75 4.61
CA ALA A 312 -11.88 19.99 3.82
C ALA A 312 -12.48 19.77 2.42
N LEU A 313 -12.08 18.69 1.73
CA LEU A 313 -12.65 18.29 0.44
C LEU A 313 -14.16 18.03 0.54
N TRP A 314 -14.61 17.36 1.60
CA TRP A 314 -16.03 17.14 1.87
C TRP A 314 -16.79 18.45 2.02
N ARG A 315 -16.34 19.35 2.89
CA ARG A 315 -16.99 20.65 3.11
C ARG A 315 -17.02 21.50 1.84
N ASP A 316 -15.91 21.56 1.11
CA ASP A 316 -15.82 22.30 -0.15
C ASP A 316 -16.79 21.75 -1.21
N HIS A 317 -16.88 20.42 -1.34
CA HIS A 317 -17.81 19.79 -2.27
C HIS A 317 -19.27 20.13 -1.95
N GLU A 318 -19.69 19.99 -0.68
CA GLU A 318 -21.08 20.30 -0.28
C GLU A 318 -21.40 21.79 -0.42
N SER A 319 -20.44 22.66 -0.12
CA SER A 319 -20.58 24.11 -0.31
C SER A 319 -20.81 24.46 -1.78
N ARG A 320 -20.04 23.88 -2.70
CA ARG A 320 -20.15 24.14 -4.15
C ARG A 320 -21.36 23.48 -4.79
N SER A 321 -21.69 22.24 -4.38
CA SER A 321 -22.79 21.48 -4.97
C SER A 321 -24.16 21.90 -4.44
N GLY A 322 -24.20 22.52 -3.25
CA GLY A 322 -25.44 22.83 -2.54
C GLY A 322 -26.20 21.59 -2.08
N ARG A 323 -25.54 20.41 -2.03
CA ARG A 323 -26.15 19.12 -1.70
C ARG A 323 -25.41 18.43 -0.56
N PRO A 324 -25.78 18.72 0.70
CA PRO A 324 -25.17 18.06 1.84
C PRO A 324 -25.55 16.57 1.91
N PHE A 325 -24.60 15.72 2.26
CA PHE A 325 -24.75 14.26 2.30
C PHE A 325 -25.89 13.81 3.23
N ILE A 326 -26.01 14.45 4.40
CA ILE A 326 -27.06 14.15 5.39
C ILE A 326 -28.32 15.01 5.21
N GLY A 327 -28.41 15.81 4.14
CA GLY A 327 -29.42 16.85 3.96
C GLY A 327 -29.27 18.03 4.93
N GLY A 328 -30.17 19.02 4.84
CA GLY A 328 -30.15 20.20 5.70
C GLY A 328 -29.02 21.19 5.35
N SER A 329 -28.40 21.81 6.35
CA SER A 329 -27.30 22.77 6.19
C SER A 329 -25.94 22.08 6.29
N ALA A 330 -25.05 22.32 5.32
CA ALA A 330 -23.68 21.78 5.28
C ALA A 330 -22.83 22.22 6.49
N ASP A 331 -23.12 23.40 7.05
CA ASP A 331 -22.41 24.00 8.18
C ASP A 331 -23.16 23.81 9.51
N GLY A 332 -24.22 22.99 9.50
CA GLY A 332 -25.01 22.69 10.68
C GLY A 332 -24.31 21.74 11.65
N ARG A 333 -24.68 21.83 12.93
CA ARG A 333 -24.17 20.93 14.00
C ARG A 333 -24.32 19.44 13.68
N ALA A 334 -25.39 19.06 12.98
CA ALA A 334 -25.62 17.67 12.58
C ALA A 334 -24.60 17.18 11.54
N ALA A 335 -24.22 18.04 10.58
CA ALA A 335 -23.25 17.69 9.54
C ALA A 335 -21.87 17.47 10.15
N GLU A 336 -21.43 18.38 11.02
CA GLU A 336 -20.17 18.24 11.76
C GLU A 336 -20.16 17.00 12.67
N ALA A 337 -21.27 16.72 13.37
CA ALA A 337 -21.38 15.52 14.19
C ALA A 337 -21.25 14.23 13.36
N TYR A 338 -21.87 14.18 12.18
CA TYR A 338 -21.76 13.04 11.29
C TYR A 338 -20.35 12.89 10.70
N ARG A 339 -19.72 13.98 10.25
CA ARG A 339 -18.33 13.96 9.79
C ARG A 339 -17.38 13.43 10.86
N ALA A 340 -17.54 13.87 12.11
CA ALA A 340 -16.76 13.38 13.24
C ALA A 340 -17.02 11.88 13.52
N HIS A 341 -18.27 11.42 13.44
CA HIS A 341 -18.60 10.00 13.56
C HIS A 341 -18.00 9.16 12.44
N PHE A 342 -18.09 9.64 11.19
CA PHE A 342 -17.50 8.99 10.02
C PHE A 342 -15.99 8.81 10.19
N MET A 343 -15.26 9.86 10.59
CA MET A 343 -13.81 9.78 10.77
C MET A 343 -13.40 8.84 11.90
N ARG A 344 -14.16 8.76 13.00
CA ARG A 344 -13.91 7.78 14.07
C ARG A 344 -14.09 6.35 13.59
N ARG A 345 -15.14 6.08 12.81
CA ARG A 345 -15.37 4.76 12.20
C ARG A 345 -14.23 4.41 11.23
N LEU A 346 -13.85 5.36 10.38
CA LEU A 346 -12.76 5.17 9.42
C LEU A 346 -11.42 4.90 10.10
N LEU A 347 -11.14 5.55 11.25
CA LEU A 347 -9.96 5.23 12.06
C LEU A 347 -10.03 3.79 12.55
N ALA A 348 -11.15 3.37 13.15
CA ALA A 348 -11.30 2.01 13.64
C ALA A 348 -11.06 0.96 12.53
N ASP A 349 -11.64 1.16 11.34
CA ASP A 349 -11.43 0.27 10.20
C ASP A 349 -9.96 0.28 9.75
N THR A 350 -9.34 1.46 9.70
CA THR A 350 -7.91 1.64 9.40
C THR A 350 -7.02 0.81 10.35
N LEU A 351 -7.28 0.86 11.66
CA LEU A 351 -6.51 0.11 12.66
C LEU A 351 -6.75 -1.40 12.56
N GLY A 352 -7.98 -1.82 12.27
CA GLY A 352 -8.30 -3.21 12.01
C GLY A 352 -7.53 -3.78 10.81
N PHE A 353 -7.57 -3.09 9.67
CA PHE A 353 -6.78 -3.48 8.50
C PHE A 353 -5.28 -3.42 8.74
N ALA A 354 -4.80 -2.45 9.51
CA ALA A 354 -3.40 -2.38 9.92
C ALA A 354 -2.97 -3.63 10.70
N GLY A 355 -3.78 -4.07 11.67
CA GLY A 355 -3.55 -5.30 12.42
C GLY A 355 -3.46 -6.54 11.52
N CYS A 356 -4.42 -6.74 10.62
CA CYS A 356 -4.39 -7.86 9.66
C CYS A 356 -3.15 -7.81 8.75
N LYS A 357 -2.81 -6.62 8.23
CA LYS A 357 -1.63 -6.42 7.37
C LYS A 357 -0.32 -6.64 8.13
N MET A 358 -0.23 -6.30 9.42
CA MET A 358 0.93 -6.63 10.24
C MET A 358 1.05 -8.14 10.45
N ILE A 359 -0.02 -8.81 10.91
CA ILE A 359 -0.03 -10.27 11.16
C ILE A 359 0.41 -11.04 9.93
N ARG A 360 -0.19 -10.75 8.76
CA ARG A 360 0.13 -11.48 7.52
C ARG A 360 1.58 -11.30 7.07
N ARG A 361 2.24 -10.19 7.42
CA ARG A 361 3.66 -9.98 7.09
C ARG A 361 4.62 -10.74 8.01
N ILE A 362 4.17 -11.10 9.21
CA ILE A 362 4.96 -11.91 10.16
C ILE A 362 4.81 -13.40 9.85
N VAL A 363 3.58 -13.91 9.75
CA VAL A 363 3.35 -15.38 9.66
C VAL A 363 2.93 -15.88 8.28
N GLY A 364 2.52 -14.97 7.39
CA GLY A 364 2.06 -15.34 6.05
C GLY A 364 3.20 -15.51 5.03
N MET A 365 2.80 -15.81 3.80
CA MET A 365 3.71 -16.10 2.67
C MET A 365 4.64 -14.93 2.32
N ALA A 366 4.07 -13.73 2.13
CA ALA A 366 4.80 -12.57 1.65
C ALA A 366 5.25 -11.68 2.82
N LYS A 367 6.54 -11.74 3.18
CA LYS A 367 7.14 -11.04 4.32
C LYS A 367 7.61 -9.62 3.96
N VAL A 368 8.22 -8.92 4.93
CA VAL A 368 8.83 -7.58 4.76
C VAL A 368 10.32 -7.58 5.06
N ALA A 369 11.10 -6.86 4.24
CA ALA A 369 12.56 -6.84 4.30
C ALA A 369 13.11 -6.26 5.61
N GLU A 370 12.46 -5.25 6.21
CA GLU A 370 12.85 -4.72 7.52
C GLU A 370 12.91 -5.79 8.63
N ILE A 371 12.17 -6.89 8.51
CA ILE A 371 12.20 -7.98 9.51
C ILE A 371 13.00 -9.16 9.00
N THR A 372 12.84 -9.58 7.74
CA THR A 372 13.51 -10.78 7.23
C THR A 372 15.02 -10.63 7.08
N ARG A 373 15.53 -9.40 6.90
CA ARG A 373 16.97 -9.12 6.81
C ARG A 373 17.69 -9.20 8.15
N ILE A 374 16.98 -9.34 9.27
CA ILE A 374 17.59 -9.55 10.59
C ILE A 374 18.13 -11.00 10.65
N PRO A 375 19.46 -11.22 10.70
CA PRO A 375 20.05 -12.55 10.62
C PRO A 375 19.87 -13.38 11.89
N ASP A 376 19.94 -12.72 13.05
CA ASP A 376 19.73 -13.35 14.36
C ASP A 376 18.25 -13.76 14.51
N ALA A 377 18.02 -15.07 14.55
CA ALA A 377 16.68 -15.65 14.57
C ALA A 377 15.92 -15.36 15.87
N ASP A 378 16.61 -15.29 17.02
CA ASP A 378 16.00 -15.06 18.32
C ASP A 378 15.63 -13.59 18.49
N LEU A 379 16.53 -12.69 18.08
CA LEU A 379 16.25 -11.26 18.05
C LEU A 379 15.11 -10.94 17.08
N ARG A 380 15.11 -11.56 15.90
CA ARG A 380 14.02 -11.43 14.93
C ARG A 380 12.70 -11.91 15.52
N ALA A 381 12.68 -13.06 16.19
CA ALA A 381 11.47 -13.59 16.84
C ALA A 381 10.93 -12.64 17.94
N GLN A 382 11.81 -12.00 18.72
CA GLN A 382 11.39 -10.99 19.70
C GLN A 382 10.67 -9.80 19.01
N ILE A 383 11.24 -9.30 17.91
CA ILE A 383 10.62 -8.22 17.12
C ILE A 383 9.29 -8.68 16.53
N GLU A 384 9.24 -9.87 15.93
CA GLU A 384 8.04 -10.48 15.35
C GLU A 384 6.91 -10.60 16.40
N VAL A 385 7.22 -11.04 17.62
CA VAL A 385 6.24 -11.12 18.72
C VAL A 385 5.71 -9.74 19.12
N ARG A 386 6.55 -8.71 19.17
CA ARG A 386 6.10 -7.33 19.43
C ARG A 386 5.16 -6.83 18.35
N CYS A 387 5.51 -7.06 17.08
CA CYS A 387 4.65 -6.73 15.95
C CYS A 387 3.29 -7.44 16.05
N LEU A 388 3.26 -8.73 16.41
CA LEU A 388 2.01 -9.48 16.58
C LEU A 388 1.16 -8.95 17.75
N ARG A 389 1.78 -8.59 18.88
CA ARG A 389 1.07 -7.98 20.03
C ARG A 389 0.46 -6.64 19.67
N CYS A 390 1.22 -5.78 18.98
CA CYS A 390 0.71 -4.50 18.49
C CYS A 390 -0.45 -4.71 17.53
N ALA A 391 -0.28 -5.60 16.55
CA ALA A 391 -1.29 -5.91 15.56
C ALA A 391 -2.59 -6.44 16.17
N GLU A 392 -2.51 -7.32 17.17
CA GLU A 392 -3.68 -7.81 17.91
C GLU A 392 -4.37 -6.68 18.67
N ALA A 393 -3.62 -5.80 19.35
CA ALA A 393 -4.19 -4.67 20.06
C ALA A 393 -4.90 -3.71 19.10
N LEU A 394 -4.28 -3.36 17.97
CA LEU A 394 -4.93 -2.55 16.93
C LEU A 394 -6.20 -3.21 16.40
N LEU A 395 -6.17 -4.51 16.15
CA LEU A 395 -7.30 -5.23 15.58
C LEU A 395 -8.45 -5.38 16.58
N VAL A 396 -8.18 -5.84 17.80
CA VAL A 396 -9.20 -6.15 18.81
C VAL A 396 -9.69 -4.90 19.53
N GLN A 397 -8.83 -3.91 19.77
CA GLN A 397 -9.14 -2.71 20.55
C GLN A 397 -9.41 -1.47 19.69
N ARG A 398 -9.49 -1.60 18.35
CA ARG A 398 -9.70 -0.49 17.40
C ARG A 398 -10.79 0.52 17.78
N ALA A 399 -11.87 0.08 18.40
CA ALA A 399 -12.97 0.95 18.80
C ALA A 399 -12.65 1.83 20.03
N ALA A 400 -11.71 1.40 20.88
CA ALA A 400 -11.25 2.15 22.05
C ALA A 400 -10.12 3.14 21.71
N LEU A 401 -9.44 2.94 20.58
CA LEU A 401 -8.39 3.82 20.07
C LEU A 401 -9.03 4.97 19.28
N THR A 402 -9.37 6.06 19.97
CA THR A 402 -10.21 7.13 19.41
C THR A 402 -9.47 8.14 18.53
N ASP A 403 -8.15 8.12 18.56
CA ASP A 403 -7.25 9.00 17.81
C ASP A 403 -5.91 8.28 17.52
N ILE A 404 -5.08 8.88 16.66
CA ILE A 404 -3.82 8.28 16.25
C ILE A 404 -2.74 8.39 17.33
N GLU A 405 -2.88 9.36 18.24
CA GLU A 405 -1.98 9.56 19.37
C GLU A 405 -2.03 8.37 20.33
N HIS A 406 -3.20 7.79 20.59
CA HIS A 406 -3.31 6.53 21.34
C HIS A 406 -2.56 5.37 20.70
N VAL A 407 -2.55 5.28 19.36
CA VAL A 407 -1.80 4.25 18.62
C VAL A 407 -0.29 4.44 18.79
N VAL A 408 0.17 5.69 18.73
CA VAL A 408 1.58 6.04 18.96
C VAL A 408 2.01 5.71 20.38
N LEU A 409 1.19 6.03 21.39
CA LEU A 409 1.46 5.68 22.79
C LEU A 409 1.54 4.16 22.98
N LEU A 410 0.57 3.41 22.43
CA LEU A 410 0.57 1.95 22.45
C LEU A 410 1.87 1.36 21.87
N ALA A 411 2.34 1.89 20.73
CA ALA A 411 3.57 1.44 20.11
C ALA A 411 4.81 1.72 20.98
N ARG A 412 4.88 2.91 21.61
CA ARG A 412 5.96 3.28 22.55
C ARG A 412 5.99 2.37 23.78
N ASP A 413 4.84 2.09 24.37
CA ASP A 413 4.74 1.23 25.55
C ASP A 413 5.26 -0.19 25.24
N MET A 414 4.85 -0.75 24.10
CA MET A 414 5.31 -2.06 23.65
C MET A 414 6.82 -2.12 23.33
N ALA A 415 7.40 -1.03 22.85
CA ALA A 415 8.84 -0.95 22.63
C ALA A 415 9.61 -0.91 23.97
N ARG A 416 9.12 -0.15 24.96
CA ARG A 416 9.74 0.00 26.29
C ARG A 416 9.70 -1.29 27.12
N ASP A 417 8.57 -1.99 27.14
CA ASP A 417 8.42 -3.25 27.89
C ASP A 417 9.47 -4.30 27.49
N ALA A 418 9.91 -4.28 26.24
CA ALA A 418 10.91 -5.21 25.74
C ALA A 418 12.35 -4.83 26.11
N LEU A 419 12.64 -3.54 26.33
CA LEU A 419 13.94 -3.10 26.84
C LEU A 419 14.07 -3.41 28.35
N ALA A 420 12.98 -3.37 29.10
CA ALA A 420 12.95 -3.70 30.52
C ALA A 420 13.04 -5.22 30.82
N GLN A 421 12.83 -6.08 29.81
CA GLN A 421 12.92 -7.54 29.90
C GLN A 421 14.30 -8.09 29.46
N ARG A 422 15.24 -7.22 29.08
CA ARG A 422 16.65 -7.54 28.79
C ARG A 422 17.51 -7.15 29.99
#